data_AF-A0A2D2CYI1-F1
#
_entry.id   AF-A0A2D2CYI1-F1
#
_cell.length_a   1.000
_cell.length_b   1.000
_cell.length_c   1.000
_cell.angle_alpha   90.00
_cell.angle_beta   90.00
_cell.angle_gamma   90.00
#
_symmetry.space_group_name_H-M   'P 1'
#
loop_
_entity.id
_entity.type
_entity.pdbx_description
1 polymer ?
#
loop_
_entity_poly.entity_id
_entity_poly.type
_entity_poly.pdbx_seq_one_letter_code
_entity_poly.pdbx_strand_id
1 'polypeptide(L)' 'MSGQRERNMKPIPISAAERIAKECGYDQVIIYARRVGDDPKPHGEHVTTYGVDAAHCEVAARIGDHLKYNVFKWPRESEK' A
#
# COMPACT_ATOMS: atom_id res chain seq x y z
N MET A 1 20.21 8.05 -25.85
CA MET A 1 18.75 8.17 -25.71
C MET A 1 18.28 7.11 -24.71
N SER A 2 18.09 7.48 -23.45
CA SER A 2 17.57 6.55 -22.45
C SER A 2 16.11 6.25 -22.81
N GLY A 3 15.84 5.02 -23.28
CA GLY A 3 14.47 4.57 -23.46
C GLY A 3 13.74 4.68 -22.12
N GLN A 4 12.81 5.62 -22.00
CA GLN A 4 11.91 5.68 -20.85
C GLN A 4 11.12 4.38 -20.88
N ARG A 5 11.46 3.44 -19.99
CA ARG A 5 10.63 2.26 -19.74
C ARG A 5 9.26 2.77 -19.33
N GLU A 6 8.22 2.28 -19.98
CA GLU A 6 6.84 2.54 -19.57
C GLU A 6 6.69 2.08 -18.11
N ARG A 7 6.59 3.04 -17.21
CA ARG A 7 6.50 2.79 -15.76
C ARG A 7 5.03 2.67 -15.39
N ASN A 8 4.41 1.53 -15.68
CA ASN A 8 3.06 1.25 -15.17
C ASN A 8 3.13 0.92 -13.68
N MET A 9 2.40 1.68 -12.85
CA MET A 9 2.30 1.40 -11.42
C MET A 9 1.45 0.15 -11.23
N LYS A 10 2.03 -0.87 -10.60
CA LYS A 10 1.31 -2.09 -10.22
C LYS A 10 1.04 -2.05 -8.72
N PRO A 11 -0.13 -2.53 -8.26
CA PRO A 11 -0.38 -2.73 -6.83
C PRO A 11 0.73 -3.59 -6.20
N ILE A 12 1.13 -3.25 -4.98
CA ILE A 12 2.05 -4.09 -4.21
C ILE A 12 1.25 -5.30 -3.71
N PRO A 13 1.60 -6.54 -4.10
CA PRO A 13 0.85 -7.71 -3.68
C PRO A 13 1.03 -7.97 -2.18
N ILE A 14 0.03 -8.59 -1.54
CA ILE A 14 0.10 -8.96 -0.11
C ILE A 14 1.29 -9.89 0.19
N SER A 15 1.70 -10.73 -0.76
CA SER A 15 2.87 -11.62 -0.61
C SER A 15 4.18 -10.86 -0.40
N ALA A 16 4.28 -9.60 -0.84
CA ALA A 16 5.44 -8.76 -0.54
C ALA A 16 5.46 -8.34 0.94
N ALA A 17 4.30 -8.01 1.52
CA ALA A 17 4.18 -7.70 2.94
C ALA A 17 4.36 -8.95 3.81
N GLU A 18 3.82 -10.09 3.40
CA GLU A 18 4.02 -11.39 4.05
C GLU A 18 5.50 -11.78 4.08
N ARG A 19 6.24 -11.60 2.98
CA ARG A 19 7.67 -11.90 2.94
C ARG A 19 8.44 -11.06 3.97
N ILE A 20 8.18 -9.75 4.02
CA ILE A 20 8.80 -8.85 5.02
C ILE A 20 8.46 -9.31 6.44
N ALA A 21 7.20 -9.69 6.69
CA ALA A 21 6.76 -10.16 7.99
C ALA A 21 7.56 -11.39 8.44
N LYS A 22 7.72 -12.38 7.55
CA LYS A 22 8.46 -13.62 7.80
C LYS A 22 9.97 -13.40 7.95
N GLU A 23 10.57 -12.57 7.10
CA GLU A 23 12.01 -12.31 7.11
C GLU A 23 12.44 -11.46 8.31
N CYS A 24 11.59 -10.54 8.77
CA CYS A 24 11.91 -9.62 9.86
C CYS A 24 11.29 -10.01 11.21
N GLY A 25 10.43 -11.03 11.27
CA GLY A 25 9.80 -11.51 12.51
C GLY A 25 8.68 -10.61 13.04
N TYR A 26 7.86 -10.04 12.16
CA TYR A 26 6.72 -9.19 12.53
C TYR A 26 5.39 -9.89 12.32
N ASP A 27 4.43 -9.67 13.22
CA ASP A 27 3.07 -10.21 13.10
C ASP A 27 2.14 -9.34 12.25
N GLN A 28 2.53 -8.09 11.99
CA GLN A 28 1.78 -7.11 11.19
C GLN A 28 2.73 -6.29 10.34
N VAL A 29 2.39 -6.09 9.06
CA VAL A 29 3.17 -5.27 8.13
C VAL A 29 2.25 -4.37 7.32
N ILE A 30 2.54 -3.07 7.34
CA ILE A 30 1.84 -2.06 6.55
C ILE A 30 2.83 -1.43 5.59
N ILE A 31 2.58 -1.54 4.28
CA ILE A 31 3.41 -0.95 3.24
C ILE A 31 2.66 0.24 2.64
N TYR A 32 3.28 1.41 2.68
CA TYR A 32 2.85 2.59 1.93
C TYR A 32 3.88 2.91 0.83
N ALA A 33 3.39 3.22 -0.36
CA ALA A 33 4.21 3.67 -1.47
C ALA A 33 3.55 4.85 -2.19
N ARG A 34 4.38 5.80 -2.63
CA ARG A 34 3.96 7.00 -3.34
C ARG A 34 4.89 7.27 -4.51
N ARG A 35 4.33 7.58 -5.68
CA ARG A 35 5.07 8.11 -6.84
C ARG A 35 4.79 9.60 -7.01
N VAL A 36 5.86 10.39 -7.05
CA VAL A 36 5.83 11.85 -7.19
C VAL A 36 6.58 12.30 -8.46
N GLY A 37 6.25 13.50 -8.97
CA GLY A 37 7.10 14.22 -9.92
C GLY A 37 6.96 13.87 -11.40
N ASP A 38 6.00 13.03 -11.81
CA ASP A 38 5.71 12.78 -13.23
C ASP A 38 4.48 13.59 -13.68
N ASP A 39 4.70 14.47 -14.68
CA ASP A 39 3.67 15.21 -15.41
C ASP A 39 3.87 15.05 -16.94
N PRO A 40 2.82 14.68 -17.72
CA PRO A 40 1.55 14.13 -17.26
C PRO A 40 1.71 12.63 -16.95
N LYS A 41 1.02 12.18 -15.90
CA LYS A 41 0.82 10.79 -15.42
C LYS A 41 1.85 9.69 -15.83
N PRO A 42 2.27 8.84 -14.86
CA PRO A 42 1.50 8.50 -13.66
C PRO A 42 2.14 8.99 -12.35
N HIS A 43 1.34 9.70 -11.55
CA HIS A 43 1.48 9.87 -10.10
C HIS A 43 0.46 8.97 -9.38
N GLY A 44 0.72 8.57 -8.13
CA GLY A 44 -0.24 7.78 -7.34
C GLY A 44 0.30 7.26 -6.01
N GLU A 45 -0.61 6.71 -5.22
CA GLU A 45 -0.35 6.21 -3.87
C GLU A 45 -0.95 4.81 -3.72
N HIS A 46 -0.31 3.98 -2.90
CA HIS A 46 -0.70 2.58 -2.69
C HIS A 46 -0.48 2.19 -1.23
N VAL A 47 -1.41 1.42 -0.66
CA VAL A 47 -1.29 0.83 0.67
C VAL A 47 -1.59 -0.67 0.59
N THR A 48 -0.70 -1.49 1.14
CA THR A 48 -0.92 -2.94 1.37
C THR A 48 -0.80 -3.23 2.85
N THR A 49 -1.75 -3.98 3.40
CA THR A 49 -1.78 -4.41 4.79
C THR A 49 -1.65 -5.93 4.86
N TYR A 50 -0.97 -6.43 5.89
CA TYR A 50 -0.80 -7.85 6.17
C TYR A 50 -0.84 -8.09 7.68
N GLY A 51 -1.47 -9.19 8.09
CA GLY A 51 -1.39 -9.75 9.44
C GLY A 51 -1.14 -11.26 9.37
N VAL A 52 -0.44 -11.80 10.37
CA VAL A 52 -0.06 -13.22 10.42
C VAL A 52 -1.26 -14.17 10.61
N ASP A 53 -2.32 -13.68 11.24
CA ASP A 53 -3.59 -14.39 11.45
C ASP A 53 -4.79 -13.45 11.23
N ALA A 54 -6.01 -13.95 11.48
CA ALA A 54 -7.25 -13.20 11.27
C ALA A 54 -7.35 -11.94 12.16
N ALA A 55 -6.94 -12.03 13.43
CA ALA A 55 -7.02 -10.91 14.37
C ALA A 55 -6.01 -9.82 13.98
N HIS A 56 -4.80 -10.22 13.60
CA HIS A 56 -3.78 -9.30 13.09
C HIS A 56 -4.17 -8.70 11.74
N CYS A 57 -4.84 -9.46 10.86
CA CYS A 57 -5.39 -8.93 9.61
C CYS A 57 -6.43 -7.84 9.86
N GLU A 58 -7.34 -8.03 10.82
CA GLU A 58 -8.36 -7.04 11.18
C GLU A 58 -7.72 -5.74 11.67
N VAL A 59 -6.75 -5.84 12.59
CA VAL A 59 -6.01 -4.67 13.10
C VAL A 59 -5.25 -3.97 11.97
N ALA A 60 -4.55 -4.73 11.12
CA ALA A 60 -3.81 -4.17 9.98
C ALA A 60 -4.74 -3.43 9.00
N ALA A 61 -5.93 -3.96 8.72
CA ALA A 61 -6.93 -3.30 7.89
C ALA A 61 -7.40 -1.97 8.50
N ARG A 62 -7.72 -1.96 9.79
CA ARG A 62 -8.10 -0.73 10.52
C ARG A 62 -7.01 0.34 10.49
N ILE A 63 -5.74 -0.07 10.65
CA ILE A 63 -4.59 0.84 10.53
C ILE A 63 -4.50 1.38 9.09
N GLY A 64 -4.61 0.51 8.09
CA GLY A 64 -4.61 0.88 6.69
C GLY A 64 -5.68 1.93 6.37
N ASP A 65 -6.91 1.72 6.82
CA ASP A 65 -8.02 2.67 6.62
C ASP A 65 -7.79 3.99 7.35
N HIS A 66 -7.28 3.94 8.58
CA HIS A 66 -6.93 5.15 9.32
C HIS A 66 -5.87 5.96 8.57
N LEU A 67 -4.83 5.32 8.04
CA LEU A 67 -3.80 5.97 7.25
C LEU A 67 -4.39 6.59 5.98
N LYS A 68 -5.16 5.81 5.19
CA LYS A 68 -5.78 6.29 3.94
C LYS A 68 -6.64 7.53 4.18
N TYR A 69 -7.58 7.46 5.12
CA TYR A 69 -8.62 8.49 5.23
C TYR A 69 -8.25 9.64 6.17
N ASN A 70 -7.55 9.36 7.27
CA ASN A 70 -7.27 10.39 8.28
C ASN A 70 -5.90 11.03 8.12
N VAL A 71 -4.91 10.30 7.60
CA VAL A 71 -3.55 10.81 7.39
C VAL A 71 -3.36 11.30 5.95
N PHE A 72 -3.55 10.41 4.98
CA PHE A 72 -3.32 10.72 3.55
C PHE A 72 -4.49 11.47 2.90
N LYS A 73 -5.63 11.57 3.60
CA LYS A 73 -6.84 12.28 3.16
C LYS A 73 -7.35 11.78 1.80
N TRP A 74 -7.22 10.48 1.52
CA TRP A 74 -7.82 9.89 0.33
C TRP A 74 -9.33 10.11 0.34
N PRO A 75 -9.96 10.33 -0.82
CA PRO A 75 -11.41 10.36 -0.91
C PRO A 75 -11.97 9.06 -0.32
N ARG A 76 -12.96 9.18 0.56
CA ARG A 76 -13.73 8.00 0.95
C ARG A 76 -14.46 7.50 -0.29
N GLU A 77 -14.38 6.20 -0.53
CA GLU A 77 -15.25 5.58 -1.53
C GLU A 77 -16.68 5.85 -1.04
N SER A 78 -17.47 6.60 -1.82
CA SER A 78 -18.89 6.78 -1.51
C SER A 78 -19.50 5.39 -1.43
N GLU A 79 -20.12 5.06 -0.29
CA GLU A 79 -20.92 3.84 -0.15
C GLU A 79 -21.84 3.74 -1.38
N LYS A 80 -21.65 2.68 -2.17
CA LYS A 80 -22.51 2.37 -3.31
C LYS A 80 -23.83 1.82 -2.82
#